data_AF-A0AAW4Y8Q7-F1
#
_entry.id   AF-A0AAW4Y8Q7-F1
#
_cell.length_a   1.000
_cell.length_b   1.000
_cell.length_c   1.000
_cell.angle_alpha   90.00
_cell.angle_beta   90.00
_cell.angle_gamma   90.00
#
_symmetry.space_group_name_H-M   'P 1'
#
loop_
_entity.id
_entity.type
_entity.pdbx_description
1 polymer ?
#
loop_
_entity_poly.entity_id
_entity_poly.type
_entity_poly.pdbx_seq_one_letter_code
_entity_poly.pdbx_strand_id
1 'polypeptide(L)'
;MALFKRKISLPMQVVIALVLGVVVGLLLYGQENVANYIKPFGDVFLNLIKMIVIPVVFCSLALSISNVGESKTVGRYGWKTILYFEIITTIAIGLGIIFGNLFKPGAGLDPTKLPKGDISKYQSTAHAAEQSTYGNHFIDTIVHIIPTNFFEALNKGELLPIIFFAVFFGLGLAAVGKKAEPVKEFLSGSLEAVFWMINKILKLAPLGVFAFICTTIITFGASALLPLLKLVLVVVFAMVFFVFAILGLVAWMCGINIMNIIRILKSELLLAFSTSSSEAVLPVMMKKMEN
;
A
#
# COMPACT_ATOMS: atom_id res chain seq x y z
N MET A 1 -34.69 0.56 22.98
CA MET A 1 -34.37 1.91 22.48
C MET A 1 -33.68 1.77 21.12
N ALA A 2 -34.49 1.79 20.05
CA ALA A 2 -34.10 1.49 18.68
C ALA A 2 -33.95 2.80 17.88
N LEU A 3 -32.86 3.52 18.10
CA LEU A 3 -32.49 4.71 17.34
C LEU A 3 -31.03 4.55 16.91
N PHE A 4 -30.73 4.82 15.63
CA PHE A 4 -29.49 4.51 14.88
C PHE A 4 -29.39 3.13 14.21
N LYS A 5 -30.33 2.85 13.29
CA LYS A 5 -30.22 1.76 12.31
C LYS A 5 -30.17 2.29 10.87
N ARG A 6 -29.20 3.16 10.58
CA ARG A 6 -28.58 3.21 9.23
C ARG A 6 -27.15 2.71 9.43
N LYS A 7 -26.86 1.49 8.99
CA LYS A 7 -25.47 0.97 8.99
C LYS A 7 -24.67 1.86 8.04
N ILE A 8 -23.95 2.84 8.59
CA ILE A 8 -22.99 3.65 7.84
C ILE A 8 -22.01 2.67 7.19
N SER A 9 -21.83 2.77 5.87
CA SER A 9 -20.91 1.88 5.16
C SER A 9 -19.48 2.14 5.63
N LEU A 10 -18.65 1.09 5.65
CA LEU A 10 -17.25 1.19 6.08
C LEU A 10 -16.48 2.31 5.37
N PRO A 11 -16.62 2.54 4.04
CA PRO A 11 -16.04 3.70 3.38
C PRO A 11 -16.47 5.03 4.00
N MET A 12 -17.75 5.17 4.36
CA MET A 12 -18.27 6.40 4.96
C MET A 12 -17.76 6.59 6.40
N GLN A 13 -17.60 5.51 7.16
CA GLN A 13 -16.96 5.56 8.49
C GLN A 13 -15.51 6.04 8.40
N VAL A 14 -14.74 5.56 7.41
CA VAL A 14 -13.36 5.99 7.17
C VAL A 14 -13.30 7.47 6.79
N VAL A 15 -14.21 7.96 5.93
CA VAL A 15 -14.29 9.39 5.60
C VAL A 15 -14.60 10.23 6.83
N ILE A 16 -15.57 9.82 7.64
CA ILE A 16 -15.92 10.53 8.89
C ILE A 16 -14.72 10.55 9.84
N ALA A 17 -14.03 9.42 10.01
CA ALA A 17 -12.84 9.33 10.83
C ALA A 17 -11.70 10.23 10.33
N LEU A 18 -11.49 10.32 9.02
CA LEU A 18 -10.52 11.22 8.41
C LEU A 18 -10.86 12.67 8.74
N VAL A 19 -12.11 13.10 8.51
CA VAL A 19 -12.55 14.48 8.80
C VAL A 19 -12.42 14.80 10.28
N LEU A 20 -12.84 13.88 11.16
CA LEU A 20 -12.68 14.04 12.61
C LEU A 20 -11.20 14.10 13.02
N GLY A 21 -10.34 13.31 12.39
CA GLY A 21 -8.90 13.32 12.64
C GLY A 21 -8.28 14.67 12.30
N VAL A 22 -8.68 15.28 11.18
CA VAL A 22 -8.24 16.63 10.81
C VAL A 22 -8.73 17.66 11.83
N VAL A 23 -10.02 17.65 12.17
CA VAL A 23 -10.61 18.62 13.10
C VAL A 23 -9.96 18.53 14.49
N VAL A 24 -9.88 17.33 15.05
CA VAL A 24 -9.28 17.11 16.37
C VAL A 24 -7.78 17.44 16.34
N GLY A 25 -7.06 17.05 15.29
CA GLY A 25 -5.65 17.35 15.15
C GLY A 25 -5.36 18.85 15.08
N LEU A 26 -6.22 19.64 14.42
CA LEU A 26 -6.10 21.10 14.39
C LEU A 26 -6.38 21.74 15.75
N LEU A 27 -7.38 21.23 16.50
CA LEU A 27 -7.72 21.72 17.84
C LEU A 27 -6.62 21.43 18.87
N LEU A 28 -5.91 20.31 18.72
CA LEU A 28 -4.85 19.86 19.61
C LEU A 28 -3.45 20.18 19.08
N TYR A 29 -3.35 21.08 18.10
CA TYR A 29 -2.08 21.47 17.51
C TYR A 29 -1.09 21.97 18.57
N GLY A 30 0.16 21.51 18.47
CA GLY A 30 1.25 21.87 19.39
C GLY A 30 1.28 21.05 20.68
N GLN A 31 0.29 20.18 20.92
CA GLN A 31 0.28 19.26 22.07
C GLN A 31 0.84 17.89 21.68
N GLU A 32 2.14 17.82 21.41
CA GLU A 32 2.82 16.58 20.99
C GLU A 32 2.65 15.42 22.00
N ASN A 33 2.50 15.74 23.29
CA ASN A 33 2.21 14.74 24.32
C ASN A 33 0.89 13.99 24.04
N VAL A 34 -0.13 14.66 23.50
CA VAL A 34 -1.40 14.02 23.15
C VAL A 34 -1.26 13.15 21.90
N ALA A 35 -0.44 13.58 20.93
CA ALA A 35 -0.12 12.78 19.76
C ALA A 35 0.49 11.42 20.14
N ASN A 36 1.31 11.37 21.20
CA ASN A 36 1.90 10.13 21.70
C ASN A 36 0.88 9.15 22.30
N TYR A 37 -0.27 9.61 22.78
CA TYR A 37 -1.36 8.75 23.25
C TYR A 37 -2.29 8.29 22.12
N ILE A 38 -2.42 9.09 21.05
CA ILE A 38 -3.28 8.78 19.90
C ILE A 38 -2.56 7.85 18.91
N LYS A 39 -1.28 8.09 18.64
CA LYS A 39 -0.47 7.35 17.65
C LYS A 39 -0.51 5.82 17.83
N PRO A 40 -0.43 5.26 19.06
CA PRO A 40 -0.48 3.81 19.26
C PRO A 40 -1.73 3.14 18.68
N PHE A 41 -2.89 3.82 18.62
CA PHE A 41 -4.10 3.26 18.01
C PHE A 41 -3.93 3.07 16.49
N GLY A 42 -3.24 4.01 15.83
CA GLY A 42 -2.85 3.89 14.43
C GLY A 42 -1.82 2.78 14.22
N ASP A 43 -0.76 2.76 15.04
CA ASP A 43 0.30 1.76 14.95
C ASP A 43 -0.25 0.33 15.17
N VAL A 44 -1.13 0.12 16.15
CA VAL A 44 -1.81 -1.17 16.38
C VAL A 44 -2.60 -1.58 15.14
N PHE A 45 -3.37 -0.67 14.55
CA PHE A 45 -4.12 -0.96 13.32
C PHE A 45 -3.19 -1.35 12.16
N LEU A 46 -2.10 -0.61 11.94
CA LEU A 46 -1.15 -0.91 10.88
C LEU A 46 -0.43 -2.24 11.12
N ASN A 47 -0.05 -2.54 12.37
CA ASN A 47 0.57 -3.81 12.75
C ASN A 47 -0.37 -4.99 12.52
N LEU A 48 -1.67 -4.82 12.80
CA LEU A 48 -2.68 -5.84 12.49
C LEU A 48 -2.75 -6.12 10.99
N ILE A 49 -2.64 -5.09 10.13
CA ILE A 49 -2.56 -5.34 8.69
C ILE A 49 -1.24 -6.01 8.31
N LYS A 50 -0.09 -5.50 8.77
CA LYS A 50 1.22 -6.10 8.45
C LYS A 50 1.31 -7.58 8.84
N MET A 51 0.70 -7.95 9.96
CA MET A 51 0.61 -9.34 10.44
C MET A 51 -0.04 -10.28 9.42
N ILE A 52 -1.06 -9.82 8.69
CA ILE A 52 -1.80 -10.66 7.73
C ILE A 52 -1.27 -10.57 6.30
N VAL A 53 -0.45 -9.57 5.97
CA VAL A 53 0.07 -9.38 4.60
C VAL A 53 0.86 -10.60 4.13
N ILE A 54 1.83 -11.04 4.93
CA ILE A 54 2.72 -12.15 4.53
C ILE A 54 1.93 -13.46 4.34
N PRO A 55 1.09 -13.92 5.29
CA PRO A 55 0.29 -15.12 5.10
C PRO A 55 -0.63 -15.05 3.89
N VAL A 56 -1.30 -13.91 3.68
CA VAL A 56 -2.25 -13.78 2.56
C VAL A 56 -1.53 -13.83 1.23
N VAL A 57 -0.41 -13.13 1.09
CA VAL A 57 0.39 -13.08 -0.15
C VAL A 57 0.94 -14.47 -0.47
N PHE A 58 1.53 -15.15 0.52
CA PHE A 58 2.06 -16.50 0.31
C PHE A 58 0.96 -17.49 -0.09
N CYS A 59 -0.12 -17.59 0.69
CA CYS A 59 -1.18 -18.57 0.44
C CYS A 59 -1.89 -18.31 -0.90
N SER A 60 -2.27 -17.07 -1.17
CA SER A 60 -2.98 -16.71 -2.40
C SER A 60 -2.12 -16.91 -3.65
N LEU A 61 -0.84 -16.52 -3.64
CA LEU A 61 0.03 -16.68 -4.80
C LEU A 61 0.36 -18.16 -5.03
N ALA A 62 0.75 -18.89 -3.98
CA ALA A 62 1.05 -20.31 -4.11
C ALA A 62 -0.16 -21.09 -4.63
N LEU A 63 -1.35 -20.84 -4.07
CA LEU A 63 -2.59 -21.48 -4.49
C LEU A 63 -2.98 -21.08 -5.93
N SER A 64 -2.99 -19.78 -6.25
CA SER A 64 -3.36 -19.27 -7.58
C SER A 64 -2.45 -19.82 -8.67
N ILE A 65 -1.13 -19.79 -8.46
CA ILE A 65 -0.17 -20.31 -9.43
C ILE A 65 -0.31 -21.83 -9.58
N SER A 66 -0.56 -22.55 -8.49
CA SER A 66 -0.76 -24.00 -8.54
C SER A 66 -2.03 -24.43 -9.29
N ASN A 67 -3.01 -23.53 -9.40
CA ASN A 67 -4.27 -23.76 -10.13
C ASN A 67 -4.15 -23.42 -11.62
N VAL A 68 -3.31 -22.44 -11.98
CA VAL A 68 -3.03 -22.10 -13.39
C VAL A 68 -2.26 -23.23 -14.10
N GLY A 69 -1.43 -23.98 -13.39
CA GLY A 69 -0.81 -25.23 -13.87
C GLY A 69 0.32 -25.08 -14.90
N GLU A 70 0.39 -23.96 -15.63
CA GLU A 70 1.34 -23.77 -16.72
C GLU A 70 2.39 -22.67 -16.46
N SER A 71 3.65 -23.07 -16.31
CA SER A 71 4.80 -22.16 -16.13
C SER A 71 4.92 -21.11 -17.25
N LYS A 72 4.66 -21.49 -18.51
CA LYS A 72 4.68 -20.54 -19.65
C LYS A 72 3.64 -19.43 -19.49
N THR A 73 2.46 -19.76 -18.99
CA THR A 73 1.37 -18.81 -18.79
C THR A 73 1.70 -17.85 -17.65
N VAL A 74 2.25 -18.37 -16.54
CA VAL A 74 2.74 -17.56 -15.41
C VAL A 74 3.83 -16.59 -15.85
N GLY A 75 4.86 -17.07 -16.57
CA GLY A 75 5.94 -16.21 -17.07
C GLY A 75 5.45 -15.14 -18.05
N ARG A 76 4.50 -15.48 -18.92
CA ARG A 76 3.89 -14.53 -19.87
C ARG A 76 3.12 -13.42 -19.14
N TYR A 77 2.34 -13.75 -18.10
CA TYR A 77 1.67 -12.74 -17.30
C TYR A 77 2.64 -11.92 -16.47
N GLY A 78 3.64 -12.56 -15.85
CA GLY A 78 4.67 -11.87 -15.06
C GLY A 78 5.42 -10.81 -15.86
N TRP A 79 5.97 -11.18 -17.03
CA TRP A 79 6.70 -10.23 -17.87
C TRP A 79 5.81 -9.09 -18.38
N LYS A 80 4.58 -9.39 -18.83
CA LYS A 80 3.61 -8.35 -19.24
C LYS A 80 3.32 -7.38 -18.11
N THR A 81 3.18 -7.87 -16.87
CA THR A 81 2.95 -7.04 -15.69
C THR A 81 4.15 -6.16 -15.36
N ILE A 82 5.37 -6.70 -15.41
CA ILE A 82 6.60 -5.91 -15.18
C ILE A 82 6.72 -4.80 -16.22
N LEU A 83 6.57 -5.15 -17.50
CA LEU A 83 6.66 -4.17 -18.59
C LEU A 83 5.58 -3.08 -18.47
N TYR A 84 4.36 -3.46 -18.12
CA TYR A 84 3.27 -2.52 -17.84
C TYR A 84 3.62 -1.59 -16.66
N PHE A 85 4.10 -2.15 -15.54
CA PHE A 85 4.49 -1.36 -14.37
C PHE A 85 5.61 -0.37 -14.69
N GLU A 86 6.62 -0.80 -15.44
CA GLU A 86 7.75 0.05 -15.82
C GLU A 86 7.31 1.24 -16.67
N ILE A 87 6.48 0.98 -17.70
CA ILE A 87 5.95 2.03 -18.59
C ILE A 87 5.10 3.03 -17.79
N ILE A 88 4.17 2.53 -16.98
CA ILE A 88 3.23 3.37 -16.24
C ILE A 88 3.95 4.17 -15.15
N THR A 89 4.95 3.58 -14.47
CA THR A 89 5.75 4.27 -13.46
C THR A 89 6.64 5.34 -14.09
N THR A 90 7.24 5.06 -15.25
CA THR A 90 8.02 6.05 -16.00
C THR A 90 7.17 7.26 -16.39
N ILE A 91 5.95 7.02 -16.88
CA ILE A 91 4.98 8.09 -17.18
C ILE A 91 4.61 8.86 -15.90
N ALA A 92 4.39 8.17 -14.78
CA ALA A 92 4.08 8.81 -13.50
C ALA A 92 5.21 9.73 -13.02
N ILE A 93 6.46 9.26 -13.10
CA ILE A 93 7.66 10.04 -12.75
C ILE A 93 7.76 11.27 -13.67
N GLY A 94 7.60 11.09 -14.98
CA GLY A 94 7.62 12.18 -15.95
C GLY A 94 6.58 13.25 -15.65
N LEU A 95 5.34 12.85 -15.37
CA LEU A 95 4.27 13.78 -14.97
C LEU A 95 4.56 14.48 -13.64
N GLY A 96 5.11 13.77 -12.66
CA GLY A 96 5.52 14.35 -11.39
C GLY A 96 6.58 15.44 -11.56
N ILE A 97 7.58 15.21 -12.41
CA ILE A 97 8.62 16.18 -12.75
C ILE A 97 8.02 17.38 -13.49
N ILE A 98 7.14 17.16 -14.45
CA ILE A 98 6.47 18.23 -15.21
C ILE A 98 5.67 19.13 -14.27
N PHE A 99 4.79 18.55 -13.44
CA PHE A 99 3.97 19.35 -12.53
C PHE A 99 4.79 20.01 -11.42
N GLY A 100 5.81 19.34 -10.89
CA GLY A 100 6.74 19.92 -9.92
C GLY A 100 7.46 21.16 -10.47
N ASN A 101 7.93 21.10 -11.72
CA ASN A 101 8.61 22.23 -12.38
C ASN A 101 7.65 23.33 -12.85
N LEU A 102 6.41 22.98 -13.21
CA LEU A 102 5.40 23.92 -13.66
C LEU A 102 4.84 24.75 -12.51
N PHE A 103 4.43 24.11 -11.42
CA PHE A 103 3.77 24.77 -10.30
C PHE A 103 4.75 25.29 -9.24
N LYS A 104 5.99 24.77 -9.20
CA LYS A 104 7.06 25.17 -8.27
C LYS A 104 6.54 25.37 -6.83
N PRO A 105 5.96 24.33 -6.19
CA PRO A 105 5.27 24.48 -4.91
C PRO A 105 6.18 24.98 -3.77
N GLY A 106 7.50 24.84 -3.91
CA GLY A 106 8.50 25.34 -2.97
C GLY A 106 8.98 26.78 -3.19
N ALA A 107 8.50 27.49 -4.22
CA ALA A 107 8.91 28.86 -4.48
C ALA A 107 8.45 29.81 -3.35
N GLY A 108 9.40 30.59 -2.81
CA GLY A 108 9.15 31.51 -1.70
C GLY A 108 9.22 30.87 -0.31
N LEU A 109 9.65 29.62 -0.20
CA LEU A 109 9.97 28.98 1.09
C LEU A 109 11.42 29.25 1.47
N ASP A 110 11.62 29.63 2.72
CA ASP A 110 12.94 29.70 3.33
C ASP A 110 13.28 28.34 3.97
N PRO A 111 14.22 27.56 3.40
CA PRO A 111 14.57 26.23 3.92
C PRO A 111 15.08 26.26 5.36
N THR A 112 15.56 27.42 5.83
CA THR A 112 16.08 27.58 7.19
C THR A 112 14.98 27.74 8.25
N LYS A 113 13.75 28.06 7.84
CA LYS A 113 12.58 28.27 8.71
C LYS A 113 11.57 27.12 8.69
N LEU A 114 11.77 26.12 7.82
CA LEU A 114 10.93 24.93 7.79
C LEU A 114 11.31 23.99 8.95
N PRO A 115 10.34 23.35 9.63
CA PRO A 115 10.64 22.27 10.55
C PRO A 115 11.47 21.23 9.81
N LYS A 116 12.69 20.96 10.29
CA LYS A 116 13.49 19.85 9.78
C LYS A 116 12.80 18.57 10.23
N GLY A 117 11.91 18.06 9.38
CA GLY A 117 11.40 16.71 9.54
C GLY A 117 12.59 15.76 9.63
N ASP A 118 12.48 14.73 10.45
CA ASP A 118 13.51 13.72 10.58
C ASP A 118 13.63 12.94 9.26
N ILE A 119 14.51 13.41 8.38
CA ILE A 119 14.81 12.77 7.09
C ILE A 119 15.82 11.63 7.22
N SER A 120 16.29 11.33 8.44
CA SER A 120 17.28 10.27 8.67
C SER A 120 16.82 8.92 8.14
N LYS A 121 15.51 8.63 8.21
CA LYS A 121 14.90 7.43 7.62
C LYS A 121 15.01 7.35 6.10
N TYR A 122 14.97 8.48 5.41
CA TYR A 122 15.12 8.52 3.95
C TYR A 122 16.59 8.58 3.53
N GLN A 123 17.44 9.23 4.34
CA GLN A 123 18.89 9.25 4.14
C GLN A 123 19.51 7.88 4.36
N SER A 124 19.07 7.11 5.34
CA SER A 124 19.55 5.74 5.54
C SER A 124 19.15 4.81 4.40
N THR A 125 17.97 4.98 3.81
CA THR A 125 17.58 4.27 2.58
C THR A 125 18.43 4.69 1.38
N ALA A 126 18.74 5.98 1.23
CA ALA A 126 19.61 6.48 0.17
C ALA A 126 21.05 5.98 0.30
N HIS A 127 21.60 5.93 1.51
CA HIS A 127 22.94 5.38 1.77
C HIS A 127 22.99 3.85 1.65
N ALA A 128 21.91 3.14 1.99
CA ALA A 128 21.80 1.71 1.71
C ALA A 128 21.80 1.41 0.21
N ALA A 129 21.29 2.33 -0.62
CA ALA A 129 21.35 2.20 -2.07
C ALA A 129 22.78 2.39 -2.64
N GLU A 130 23.68 3.05 -1.91
CA GLU A 130 25.09 3.22 -2.29
C GLU A 130 25.94 1.98 -1.94
N GLN A 131 25.54 1.20 -0.94
CA GLN A 131 26.21 -0.06 -0.55
C GLN A 131 25.75 -1.22 -1.45
N SER A 132 26.34 -1.32 -2.63
CA SER A 132 26.15 -2.47 -3.53
C SER A 132 27.17 -3.57 -3.25
N THR A 133 26.72 -4.81 -3.05
CA THR A 133 27.62 -5.97 -2.84
C THR A 133 28.29 -6.34 -4.16
N TYR A 134 27.57 -6.21 -5.27
CA TYR A 134 28.06 -6.52 -6.62
C TYR A 134 28.44 -5.28 -7.45
N GLY A 135 28.56 -4.10 -6.82
CA GLY A 135 28.88 -2.85 -7.53
C GLY A 135 27.74 -2.29 -8.39
N ASN A 136 26.57 -2.95 -8.40
CA ASN A 136 25.39 -2.55 -9.14
C ASN A 136 24.12 -2.95 -8.38
N HIS A 137 23.37 -1.94 -7.91
CA HIS A 137 22.13 -2.11 -7.13
C HIS A 137 21.08 -2.97 -7.84
N PHE A 138 21.01 -2.94 -9.17
CA PHE A 138 20.08 -3.78 -9.94
C PHE A 138 20.46 -5.27 -9.81
N ILE A 139 21.75 -5.57 -9.88
CA ILE A 139 22.26 -6.94 -9.71
C ILE A 139 22.03 -7.41 -8.26
N ASP A 140 22.32 -6.55 -7.28
CA ASP A 140 22.03 -6.85 -5.86
C ASP A 140 20.55 -7.17 -5.65
N THR A 141 19.66 -6.39 -6.26
CA THR A 141 18.21 -6.62 -6.18
C THR A 141 17.83 -7.97 -6.81
N ILE A 142 18.37 -8.30 -7.99
CA ILE A 142 18.10 -9.60 -8.64
C ILE A 142 18.54 -10.77 -7.77
N VAL A 143 19.74 -10.70 -7.18
CA VAL A 143 20.24 -11.75 -6.31
C VAL A 143 19.37 -11.85 -5.05
N HIS A 144 18.98 -10.71 -4.48
CA HIS A 144 18.15 -10.64 -3.28
C HIS A 144 16.72 -11.18 -3.48
N ILE A 145 16.19 -11.22 -4.71
CA ILE A 145 14.89 -11.85 -5.01
C ILE A 145 14.87 -13.32 -4.59
N ILE A 146 16.01 -14.03 -4.66
CA ILE A 146 16.11 -15.43 -4.28
C ILE A 146 16.60 -15.50 -2.83
N PRO A 147 15.71 -15.80 -1.85
CA PRO A 147 16.13 -15.89 -0.47
C PRO A 147 17.05 -17.10 -0.28
N THR A 148 18.11 -16.92 0.51
CA THR A 148 18.94 -18.03 1.00
C THR A 148 18.15 -18.95 1.93
N ASN A 149 17.20 -18.37 2.68
CA ASN A 149 16.31 -19.08 3.58
C ASN A 149 14.90 -18.44 3.60
N PHE A 150 13.88 -19.22 3.29
CA PHE A 150 12.50 -18.75 3.26
C PHE A 150 12.00 -18.26 4.64
N PHE A 151 12.32 -18.97 5.72
CA PHE A 151 11.89 -18.58 7.07
C PHE A 151 12.58 -17.30 7.54
N GLU A 152 13.80 -17.05 7.09
CA GLU A 152 14.49 -15.79 7.35
C GLU A 152 13.80 -14.62 6.64
N ALA A 153 13.43 -14.79 5.36
CA ALA A 153 12.68 -13.78 4.62
C ALA A 153 11.31 -13.48 5.28
N LEU A 154 10.62 -14.52 5.77
CA LEU A 154 9.37 -14.35 6.55
C LEU A 154 9.60 -13.53 7.82
N ASN A 155 10.69 -13.80 8.55
CA ASN A 155 11.00 -13.09 9.80
C ASN A 155 11.37 -11.62 9.55
N LYS A 156 12.13 -11.34 8.48
CA LYS A 156 12.51 -10.00 8.08
C LYS A 156 11.38 -9.21 7.41
N GLY A 157 10.31 -9.89 7.00
CA GLY A 157 9.18 -9.28 6.30
C GLY A 157 9.50 -8.85 4.88
N GLU A 158 10.47 -9.52 4.23
CA GLU A 158 10.90 -9.19 2.88
C GLU A 158 9.90 -9.73 1.85
N LEU A 159 8.99 -8.88 1.38
CA LEU A 159 7.88 -9.29 0.52
C LEU A 159 8.34 -9.86 -0.83
N LEU A 160 9.37 -9.29 -1.46
CA LEU A 160 9.81 -9.70 -2.78
C LEU A 160 10.37 -11.15 -2.79
N PRO A 161 11.27 -11.55 -1.87
CA PRO A 161 11.66 -12.94 -1.71
C PRO A 161 10.51 -13.89 -1.38
N ILE A 162 9.56 -13.47 -0.53
CA ILE A 162 8.38 -14.27 -0.18
C ILE A 162 7.51 -14.52 -1.42
N ILE A 163 7.30 -13.50 -2.25
CA ILE A 163 6.56 -13.61 -3.52
C ILE A 163 7.27 -14.59 -4.47
N PHE A 164 8.59 -14.47 -4.63
CA PHE A 164 9.36 -15.38 -5.49
C PHE A 164 9.22 -16.83 -5.04
N PHE A 165 9.42 -17.09 -3.74
CA PHE A 165 9.23 -18.42 -3.18
C PHE A 165 7.80 -18.93 -3.37
N ALA A 166 6.77 -18.11 -3.11
CA ALA A 166 5.37 -18.50 -3.27
C ALA A 166 5.04 -18.92 -4.71
N VAL A 167 5.54 -18.17 -5.70
CA VAL A 167 5.36 -18.51 -7.13
C VAL A 167 6.08 -19.83 -7.46
N PHE A 168 7.33 -19.98 -7.05
CA PHE A 168 8.12 -21.19 -7.34
C PHE A 168 7.51 -22.43 -6.66
N PHE A 169 7.07 -22.29 -5.40
CA PHE A 169 6.37 -23.33 -4.66
C PHE A 169 5.03 -23.69 -5.33
N GLY A 170 4.25 -22.70 -5.76
CA GLY A 170 3.00 -22.92 -6.51
C GLY A 170 3.22 -23.69 -7.82
N LEU A 171 4.28 -23.38 -8.57
CA LEU A 171 4.67 -24.15 -9.76
C LEU A 171 5.06 -25.59 -9.40
N GLY A 172 5.76 -25.80 -8.27
CA GLY A 172 6.05 -27.13 -7.73
C GLY A 172 4.79 -27.92 -7.40
N LEU A 173 3.81 -27.31 -6.72
CA LEU A 173 2.52 -27.94 -6.43
C LEU A 173 1.76 -28.32 -7.71
N ALA A 174 1.79 -27.46 -8.73
CA ALA A 174 1.23 -27.78 -10.04
C ALA A 174 1.93 -29.00 -10.69
N ALA A 175 3.27 -29.04 -10.65
CA ALA A 175 4.05 -30.13 -11.23
C ALA A 175 3.84 -31.48 -10.51
N VAL A 176 3.62 -31.46 -9.19
CA VAL A 176 3.33 -32.66 -8.38
C VAL A 176 1.95 -33.24 -8.68
N GLY A 177 1.00 -32.41 -9.13
CA GLY A 177 -0.36 -32.84 -9.51
C GLY A 177 -1.17 -33.33 -8.30
N LYS A 178 -1.87 -34.47 -8.45
CA LYS A 178 -2.84 -34.96 -7.44
C LYS A 178 -2.27 -35.15 -6.03
N LYS A 179 -0.98 -35.45 -5.88
CA LYS A 179 -0.35 -35.61 -4.56
C LYS A 179 -0.25 -34.29 -3.78
N ALA A 180 -0.33 -33.15 -4.46
CA ALA A 180 -0.27 -31.84 -3.85
C ALA A 180 -1.64 -31.36 -3.33
N GLU A 181 -2.73 -32.08 -3.60
CA GLU A 181 -4.09 -31.65 -3.25
C GLU A 181 -4.28 -31.33 -1.76
N PRO A 182 -3.79 -32.15 -0.81
CA PRO A 182 -3.91 -31.81 0.62
C PRO A 182 -3.19 -30.51 1.00
N VAL A 183 -2.10 -30.19 0.30
CA VAL A 183 -1.36 -28.93 0.52
C VAL A 183 -2.15 -27.76 -0.05
N LYS A 184 -2.75 -27.91 -1.23
CA LYS A 184 -3.63 -26.88 -1.81
C LYS A 184 -4.85 -26.61 -0.94
N GLU A 185 -5.49 -27.65 -0.41
CA GLU A 185 -6.61 -27.52 0.54
C GLU A 185 -6.19 -26.80 1.82
N PHE A 186 -5.00 -27.13 2.38
CA PHE A 186 -4.45 -26.40 3.53
C PHE A 186 -4.20 -24.92 3.23
N LEU A 187 -3.64 -24.59 2.06
CA LEU A 187 -3.42 -23.20 1.63
C LEU A 187 -4.76 -22.46 1.46
N SER A 188 -5.77 -23.12 0.89
CA SER A 188 -7.12 -22.57 0.74
C SER A 188 -7.76 -22.27 2.08
N GLY A 189 -7.76 -23.23 3.01
CA GLY A 189 -8.31 -23.03 4.36
C GLY A 189 -7.56 -21.94 5.14
N SER A 190 -6.24 -21.84 4.96
CA SER A 190 -5.43 -20.77 5.53
C SER A 190 -5.81 -19.41 4.94
N LEU A 191 -5.99 -19.32 3.62
CA LEU A 191 -6.41 -18.09 2.94
C LEU A 191 -7.79 -17.62 3.42
N GLU A 192 -8.75 -18.52 3.54
CA GLU A 192 -10.09 -18.24 4.08
C GLU A 192 -10.04 -17.72 5.53
N ALA A 193 -9.21 -18.33 6.37
CA ALA A 193 -9.00 -17.89 7.75
C ALA A 193 -8.41 -16.46 7.79
N VAL A 194 -7.41 -16.17 6.95
CA VAL A 194 -6.84 -14.82 6.84
C VAL A 194 -7.87 -13.83 6.30
N PHE A 195 -8.73 -14.22 5.36
CA PHE A 195 -9.83 -13.38 4.89
C PHE A 195 -10.87 -13.07 5.95
N TRP A 196 -11.14 -14.01 6.85
CA TRP A 196 -11.95 -13.75 8.03
C TRP A 196 -11.27 -12.72 8.95
N MET A 197 -9.95 -12.83 9.16
CA MET A 197 -9.19 -11.85 9.94
C MET A 197 -9.24 -10.46 9.32
N ILE A 198 -9.05 -10.35 8.00
CA ILE A 198 -9.21 -9.08 7.24
C ILE A 198 -10.55 -8.43 7.55
N ASN A 199 -11.64 -9.19 7.51
CA ASN A 199 -12.98 -8.67 7.80
C ASN A 199 -13.12 -8.11 9.22
N LYS A 200 -12.40 -8.66 10.19
CA LYS A 200 -12.40 -8.16 11.57
C LYS A 200 -11.53 -6.91 11.71
N ILE A 201 -10.32 -6.95 11.16
CA ILE A 201 -9.35 -5.85 11.23
C ILE A 201 -9.91 -4.60 10.51
N LEU A 202 -10.59 -4.78 9.37
CA LEU A 202 -11.21 -3.67 8.64
C LEU A 202 -12.22 -2.87 9.48
N LYS A 203 -12.90 -3.49 10.46
CA LYS A 203 -13.81 -2.76 11.35
C LYS A 203 -13.10 -1.74 12.23
N LEU A 204 -11.80 -1.93 12.45
CA LEU A 204 -10.93 -1.01 13.20
C LEU A 204 -10.32 0.07 12.30
N ALA A 205 -10.49 -0.03 10.97
CA ALA A 205 -9.91 0.93 10.03
C ALA A 205 -10.29 2.40 10.32
N PRO A 206 -11.54 2.75 10.66
CA PRO A 206 -11.87 4.13 11.02
C PRO A 206 -11.05 4.65 12.21
N LEU A 207 -10.81 3.82 13.22
CA LEU A 207 -10.01 4.21 14.39
C LEU A 207 -8.54 4.45 14.01
N GLY A 208 -7.95 3.55 13.20
CA GLY A 208 -6.58 3.69 12.73
C GLY A 208 -6.39 4.93 11.85
N VAL A 209 -7.32 5.18 10.92
CA VAL A 209 -7.32 6.37 10.05
C VAL A 209 -7.44 7.66 10.87
N PHE A 210 -8.37 7.70 11.83
CA PHE A 210 -8.49 8.84 12.74
C PHE A 210 -7.16 9.10 13.47
N ALA A 211 -6.56 8.07 14.05
CA ALA A 211 -5.32 8.18 14.80
C ALA A 211 -4.16 8.70 13.94
N PHE A 212 -3.95 8.13 12.74
CA PHE A 212 -2.88 8.58 11.84
C PHE A 212 -3.05 10.02 11.39
N ILE A 213 -4.23 10.38 10.87
CA ILE A 213 -4.48 11.74 10.40
C ILE A 213 -4.38 12.74 11.55
N CYS A 214 -4.95 12.42 12.72
CA CYS A 214 -4.88 13.27 13.90
C CYS A 214 -3.42 13.50 14.33
N THR A 215 -2.62 12.45 14.50
CA THR A 215 -1.21 12.55 14.87
C THR A 215 -0.42 13.37 13.85
N THR A 216 -0.61 13.14 12.55
CA THR A 216 0.05 13.91 11.50
C THR A 216 -0.25 15.41 11.61
N ILE A 217 -1.52 15.77 11.83
CA ILE A 217 -1.91 17.18 11.93
C ILE A 217 -1.39 17.83 13.23
N ILE A 218 -1.38 17.10 14.36
CA ILE A 218 -0.83 17.62 15.64
C ILE A 218 0.67 17.93 15.50
N THR A 219 1.44 17.06 14.85
CA THR A 219 2.90 17.18 14.72
C THR A 219 3.32 18.27 13.74
N PHE A 220 2.70 18.34 12.55
CA PHE A 220 3.16 19.27 11.51
C PHE A 220 2.50 20.65 11.61
N GLY A 221 1.28 20.75 12.14
CA GLY A 221 0.66 22.03 12.43
C GLY A 221 0.23 22.90 11.26
N ALA A 222 -0.48 23.98 11.57
CA ALA A 222 -1.01 24.92 10.58
C ALA A 222 0.06 25.78 9.88
N SER A 223 1.19 26.06 10.54
CA SER A 223 2.25 26.96 10.04
C SER A 223 3.18 26.32 9.01
N ALA A 224 3.53 25.03 9.17
CA ALA A 224 4.17 24.25 8.12
C ALA A 224 3.17 23.84 7.03
N LEU A 225 1.86 23.84 7.37
CA LEU A 225 0.80 23.45 6.46
C LEU A 225 0.73 24.32 5.22
N LEU A 226 0.95 25.64 5.25
CA LEU A 226 0.80 26.48 4.06
C LEU A 226 1.79 26.10 2.92
N PRO A 227 3.11 25.98 3.19
CA PRO A 227 4.09 25.39 2.28
C PRO A 227 3.75 23.96 1.84
N LEU A 228 3.42 23.10 2.81
CA LEU A 228 3.07 21.70 2.56
C LEU A 228 1.78 21.59 1.75
N LEU A 229 0.84 22.50 1.90
CA LEU A 229 -0.46 22.51 1.24
C LEU A 229 -0.29 22.83 -0.23
N LYS A 230 0.57 23.79 -0.60
CA LYS A 230 0.92 24.00 -2.01
C LYS A 230 1.48 22.73 -2.64
N LEU A 231 2.40 22.06 -1.95
CA LEU A 231 2.98 20.80 -2.42
C LEU A 231 1.91 19.69 -2.51
N VAL A 232 1.11 19.51 -1.46
CA VAL A 232 0.02 18.52 -1.40
C VAL A 232 -1.01 18.78 -2.48
N LEU A 233 -1.39 20.02 -2.76
CA LEU A 233 -2.33 20.34 -3.83
C LEU A 233 -1.78 19.95 -5.20
N VAL A 234 -0.50 20.23 -5.46
CA VAL A 234 0.15 19.82 -6.72
C VAL A 234 0.24 18.30 -6.83
N VAL A 235 0.61 17.61 -5.75
CA VAL A 235 0.69 16.13 -5.72
C VAL A 235 -0.69 15.50 -5.89
N VAL A 236 -1.70 15.96 -5.15
CA VAL A 236 -3.09 15.47 -5.29
C VAL A 236 -3.61 15.74 -6.69
N PHE A 237 -3.36 16.92 -7.25
CA PHE A 237 -3.70 17.23 -8.64
C PHE A 237 -3.01 16.26 -9.61
N ALA A 238 -1.70 16.03 -9.45
CA ALA A 238 -0.94 15.10 -10.26
C ALA A 238 -1.49 13.66 -10.17
N MET A 239 -1.84 13.19 -8.96
CA MET A 239 -2.42 11.87 -8.73
C MET A 239 -3.81 11.76 -9.38
N VAL A 240 -4.67 12.76 -9.21
CA VAL A 240 -6.00 12.81 -9.83
C VAL A 240 -5.86 12.82 -11.35
N PHE A 241 -5.00 13.67 -11.90
CA PHE A 241 -4.71 13.70 -13.33
C PHE A 241 -4.19 12.34 -13.83
N PHE A 242 -3.25 11.74 -13.11
CA PHE A 242 -2.71 10.42 -13.46
C PHE A 242 -3.79 9.33 -13.47
N VAL A 243 -4.66 9.29 -12.46
CA VAL A 243 -5.76 8.32 -12.37
C VAL A 243 -6.78 8.51 -13.50
N PHE A 244 -7.20 9.75 -13.78
CA PHE A 244 -8.25 9.97 -14.79
C PHE A 244 -7.73 10.03 -16.22
N ALA A 245 -6.55 10.59 -16.46
CA ALA A 245 -5.97 10.68 -17.79
C ALA A 245 -5.22 9.40 -18.15
N ILE A 246 -4.18 9.04 -17.39
CA ILE A 246 -3.32 7.91 -17.76
C ILE A 246 -4.01 6.58 -17.48
N LEU A 247 -4.41 6.31 -16.24
CA LEU A 247 -5.11 5.06 -15.92
C LEU A 247 -6.51 5.01 -16.56
N GLY A 248 -7.16 6.16 -16.80
CA GLY A 248 -8.40 6.23 -17.55
C GLY A 248 -8.23 5.86 -19.03
N LEU A 249 -7.15 6.30 -19.68
CA LEU A 249 -6.81 5.90 -21.05
C LEU A 249 -6.48 4.40 -21.10
N VAL A 250 -5.71 3.88 -20.14
CA VAL A 250 -5.45 2.43 -20.03
C VAL A 250 -6.74 1.64 -19.86
N ALA A 251 -7.61 2.05 -18.94
CA ALA A 251 -8.90 1.39 -18.72
C ALA A 251 -9.75 1.40 -19.99
N TRP A 252 -9.79 2.53 -20.71
CA TRP A 252 -10.49 2.64 -21.99
C TRP A 252 -9.92 1.69 -23.06
N MET A 253 -8.59 1.60 -23.21
CA MET A 253 -7.96 0.63 -24.11
C MET A 253 -8.29 -0.82 -23.76
N CYS A 254 -8.52 -1.12 -22.49
CA CYS A 254 -8.95 -2.43 -22.01
C CYS A 254 -10.46 -2.65 -22.05
N GLY A 255 -11.26 -1.68 -22.52
CA GLY A 255 -12.72 -1.76 -22.54
C GLY A 255 -13.40 -1.64 -21.17
N ILE A 256 -12.71 -1.09 -20.17
CA ILE A 256 -13.21 -0.95 -18.79
C ILE A 256 -13.41 0.53 -18.47
N ASN A 257 -14.47 0.86 -17.73
CA ASN A 257 -14.70 2.22 -17.26
C ASN A 257 -13.94 2.48 -15.95
N ILE A 258 -13.05 3.48 -15.94
CA ILE A 258 -12.28 3.89 -14.76
C ILE A 258 -13.15 4.29 -13.56
N MET A 259 -14.34 4.85 -13.80
CA MET A 259 -15.27 5.21 -12.72
C MET A 259 -15.83 3.97 -12.01
N ASN A 260 -15.99 2.85 -12.73
CA ASN A 260 -16.41 1.60 -12.11
C ASN A 260 -15.28 1.05 -11.22
N ILE A 261 -14.04 1.10 -11.69
CA ILE A 261 -12.86 0.70 -10.90
C ILE A 261 -12.79 1.55 -9.62
N ILE A 262 -12.85 2.89 -9.73
CA ILE A 262 -12.81 3.78 -8.56
C ILE A 262 -13.97 3.51 -7.60
N ARG A 263 -15.18 3.25 -8.11
CA ARG A 263 -16.34 2.92 -7.28
C ARG A 263 -16.13 1.62 -6.50
N ILE A 264 -15.52 0.63 -7.14
CA ILE A 264 -15.17 -0.66 -6.52
C ILE A 264 -14.07 -0.46 -5.47
N LEU A 265 -13.02 0.31 -5.75
CA LEU A 265 -11.84 0.47 -4.88
C LEU A 265 -11.92 1.64 -3.88
N LYS A 266 -13.05 2.32 -3.75
CA LYS A 266 -13.18 3.58 -2.98
C LYS A 266 -12.71 3.43 -1.52
N SER A 267 -13.06 2.33 -0.85
CA SER A 267 -12.62 2.06 0.53
C SER A 267 -11.10 1.98 0.64
N GLU A 268 -10.48 1.30 -0.32
CA GLU A 268 -9.07 0.95 -0.32
C GLU A 268 -8.20 2.12 -0.72
N LEU A 269 -8.66 2.95 -1.66
CA LEU A 269 -8.03 4.23 -1.98
C LEU A 269 -8.02 5.17 -0.75
N LEU A 270 -9.12 5.24 -0.01
CA LEU A 270 -9.20 6.04 1.22
C LEU A 270 -8.30 5.50 2.33
N LEU A 271 -8.25 4.18 2.48
CA LEU A 271 -7.41 3.51 3.46
C LEU A 271 -5.93 3.71 3.11
N ALA A 272 -5.53 3.53 1.84
CA ALA A 272 -4.17 3.77 1.35
C ALA A 272 -3.71 5.21 1.62
N PHE A 273 -4.57 6.17 1.28
CA PHE A 273 -4.30 7.59 1.48
C PHE A 273 -4.10 7.93 2.96
N SER A 274 -4.91 7.33 3.83
CA SER A 274 -4.92 7.65 5.25
C SER A 274 -3.83 6.96 6.05
N THR A 275 -3.41 5.75 5.64
CA THR A 275 -2.32 5.02 6.30
C THR A 275 -0.95 5.29 5.68
N SER A 276 -0.90 5.94 4.51
CA SER A 276 0.32 6.15 3.73
C SER A 276 1.12 4.86 3.49
N SER A 277 0.42 3.73 3.37
CA SER A 277 1.03 2.40 3.24
C SER A 277 0.29 1.57 2.21
N SER A 278 0.99 1.16 1.15
CA SER A 278 0.47 0.20 0.15
C SER A 278 0.26 -1.19 0.77
N GLU A 279 1.14 -1.60 1.68
CA GLU A 279 1.01 -2.85 2.46
C GLU A 279 -0.30 -2.90 3.26
N ALA A 280 -0.75 -1.75 3.78
CA ALA A 280 -1.98 -1.66 4.56
C ALA A 280 -3.26 -2.02 3.76
N VAL A 281 -3.16 -2.01 2.43
CA VAL A 281 -4.31 -2.17 1.54
C VAL A 281 -4.24 -3.46 0.74
N LEU A 282 -3.05 -4.04 0.60
CA LEU A 282 -2.82 -5.25 -0.18
C LEU A 282 -3.77 -6.41 0.19
N PRO A 283 -3.96 -6.79 1.47
CA PRO A 283 -4.84 -7.92 1.80
C PRO A 283 -6.29 -7.68 1.39
N VAL A 284 -6.76 -6.44 1.55
CA VAL A 284 -8.13 -6.04 1.22
C VAL A 284 -8.36 -6.09 -0.29
N MET A 285 -7.36 -5.67 -1.06
CA MET A 285 -7.40 -5.74 -2.52
C MET A 285 -7.41 -7.17 -3.04
N MET A 286 -6.56 -8.05 -2.49
CA MET A 286 -6.51 -9.46 -2.88
C MET A 286 -7.87 -10.13 -2.65
N LYS A 287 -8.46 -9.92 -1.48
CA LYS A 287 -9.81 -10.42 -1.19
C LYS A 287 -10.87 -9.92 -2.17
N LYS A 288 -10.80 -8.65 -2.57
CA LYS A 288 -11.78 -8.06 -3.49
C LYS A 288 -11.59 -8.51 -4.94
N MET A 289 -10.37 -8.89 -5.34
CA MET A 289 -10.10 -9.45 -6.66
C MET A 289 -10.53 -10.91 -6.78
N GLU A 290 -10.60 -11.63 -5.66
CA GLU A 290 -11.04 -13.03 -5.62
C GLU A 290 -12.57 -13.21 -5.66
N ASN A 291 -13.32 -12.19 -5.23
CA ASN A 291 -14.79 -12.17 -5.26
C ASN A 291 -15.34 -11.42 -6.48
#